data_AF-A0A1S6WU38-F1
#
_entry.id   AF-A0A1S6WU38-F1
#
_cell.length_a   1.000
_cell.length_b   1.000
_cell.length_c   1.000
_cell.angle_alpha   90.00
_cell.angle_beta   90.00
_cell.angle_gamma   90.00
#
_symmetry.space_group_name_H-M   'P 1'
#
loop_
_entity.id
_entity.type
_entity.pdbx_description
1 polymer ?
#
loop_
_entity_poly.entity_id
_entity_poly.type
_entity_poly.pdbx_seq_one_letter_code
_entity_poly.pdbx_strand_id
1 'polypeptide(L)'
;MIDFKIYNDVNSNNHGRISLKQIYCFIKKSALIGSLNGGISGAIATILATYGYIALPGFGPIIVMGIGVALFIGVLTGAVIGLIIGAIIGIVFSFINN
;
A
#
# COMPACT_ATOMS: atom_id res chain seq x y z
N MET A 1 8.29 -19.44 -15.83
CA MET A 1 9.07 -20.29 -14.91
C MET A 1 10.51 -19.81 -15.02
N ILE A 2 11.04 -19.12 -14.01
CA ILE A 2 12.40 -18.54 -14.06
C ILE A 2 13.22 -19.24 -12.98
N ASP A 3 14.16 -20.06 -13.46
CA ASP A 3 15.09 -20.92 -12.72
C ASP A 3 15.94 -20.11 -11.73
N PHE A 4 15.78 -20.40 -10.44
CA PHE A 4 16.71 -19.97 -9.39
C PHE A 4 17.73 -21.07 -9.17
N LYS A 5 18.94 -20.87 -9.71
CA LYS A 5 20.08 -21.77 -9.55
C LYS A 5 20.49 -21.82 -8.07
N ILE A 6 20.05 -22.86 -7.39
CA ILE A 6 20.41 -23.22 -6.00
C ILE A 6 21.86 -23.69 -6.02
N TYR A 7 22.78 -22.86 -5.53
CA TYR A 7 24.12 -23.31 -5.14
C TYR A 7 24.07 -23.73 -3.67
N ASN A 8 24.22 -25.02 -3.46
CA ASN A 8 24.31 -25.68 -2.15
C ASN A 8 25.54 -25.20 -1.38
N ASP A 9 25.32 -24.56 -0.24
CA ASP A 9 26.15 -24.79 0.95
C ASP A 9 25.22 -24.80 2.17
N VAL A 10 24.92 -26.00 2.65
CA VAL A 10 23.93 -26.28 3.70
C VAL A 10 24.56 -25.97 5.05
N ASN A 11 24.65 -24.67 5.37
CA ASN A 11 24.80 -24.21 6.73
C ASN A 11 23.40 -23.95 7.31
N SER A 12 22.93 -24.83 8.19
CA SER A 12 21.63 -24.76 8.87
C SER A 12 21.35 -23.38 9.51
N ASN A 13 22.38 -22.70 10.01
CA ASN A 13 22.27 -21.35 10.57
C ASN A 13 22.06 -20.23 9.54
N ASN A 14 22.43 -20.44 8.27
CA ASN A 14 22.20 -19.47 7.19
C ASN A 14 20.82 -19.64 6.54
N HIS A 15 20.23 -20.85 6.61
CA HIS A 15 18.94 -21.14 5.99
C HIS A 15 17.80 -20.29 6.58
N GLY A 16 17.75 -20.14 7.91
CA GLY A 16 16.75 -19.28 8.59
C GLY A 16 16.91 -17.79 8.27
N ARG A 17 18.14 -17.30 8.07
CA ARG A 17 18.41 -15.89 7.72
C ARG A 17 18.03 -15.56 6.28
N ILE A 18 18.20 -16.51 5.36
CA ILE A 18 17.82 -16.34 3.95
C ILE A 18 16.28 -16.33 3.81
N SER A 19 15.58 -17.21 4.53
CA SER A 19 14.11 -17.23 4.58
C SER A 19 13.55 -15.91 5.12
N LEU A 20 13.99 -15.44 6.30
CA LEU A 20 13.49 -14.18 6.87
C LEU A 20 13.73 -12.96 5.98
N LYS A 21 14.87 -12.91 5.27
CA LYS A 21 15.17 -11.83 4.32
C LYS A 21 14.22 -11.85 3.12
N GLN A 22 13.82 -13.03 2.66
CA GLN A 22 12.89 -13.21 1.56
C GLN A 22 11.45 -12.83 1.96
N ILE A 23 11.01 -13.25 3.16
CA ILE A 23 9.75 -12.84 3.79
C ILE A 23 9.67 -11.31 3.90
N TYR A 24 10.71 -10.68 4.45
CA TYR A 24 10.78 -9.23 4.57
C TYR A 24 10.70 -8.52 3.21
N CYS A 25 11.38 -9.02 2.19
CA CYS A 25 11.34 -8.45 0.85
C CYS A 25 9.93 -8.54 0.23
N PHE A 26 9.23 -9.65 0.48
CA PHE A 26 7.86 -9.86 0.02
C PHE A 26 6.87 -8.90 0.71
N ILE A 27 6.94 -8.79 2.04
CA ILE A 27 6.12 -7.86 2.82
C ILE A 27 6.38 -6.42 2.38
N LYS A 28 7.65 -6.03 2.22
CA LYS A 28 8.02 -4.68 1.76
C LYS A 28 7.44 -4.37 0.38
N LYS A 29 7.53 -5.30 -0.56
CA LYS A 29 7.00 -5.13 -1.92
C LYS A 29 5.48 -5.01 -1.91
N SER A 30 4.80 -5.87 -1.15
CA SER A 30 3.35 -5.85 -1.02
C SER A 30 2.84 -4.57 -0.35
N ALA A 31 3.50 -4.13 0.72
CA ALA A 31 3.18 -2.87 1.41
C ALA A 31 3.37 -1.64 0.50
N LEU A 32 4.42 -1.62 -0.33
CA LEU A 32 4.66 -0.54 -1.28
C LEU A 32 3.58 -0.48 -2.35
N ILE A 33 3.20 -1.62 -2.93
CA ILE A 33 2.11 -1.71 -3.92
C ILE A 33 0.78 -1.29 -3.29
N GLY A 34 0.49 -1.80 -2.09
CA GLY A 34 -0.70 -1.45 -1.33
C GLY A 34 -0.77 0.06 -1.05
N SER A 35 0.33 0.67 -0.63
CA SER A 35 0.41 2.10 -0.35
C SER A 35 0.19 2.95 -1.62
N LEU A 36 0.79 2.58 -2.75
CA LEU A 36 0.58 3.25 -4.03
C LEU A 36 -0.88 3.19 -4.47
N ASN A 37 -1.48 1.99 -4.46
CA ASN A 37 -2.86 1.79 -4.85
C ASN A 37 -3.84 2.49 -3.90
N GLY A 38 -3.57 2.41 -2.60
CA GLY A 38 -4.35 3.10 -1.57
C GLY A 38 -4.28 4.62 -1.74
N GLY A 39 -3.10 5.18 -2.02
CA GLY A 39 -2.92 6.61 -2.26
C GLY A 39 -3.68 7.10 -3.49
N ILE A 40 -3.60 6.37 -4.60
CA ILE A 40 -4.36 6.67 -5.83
C ILE A 40 -5.87 6.59 -5.56
N SER A 41 -6.33 5.54 -4.88
CA SER A 41 -7.74 5.37 -4.52
C SER A 41 -8.23 6.47 -3.58
N GLY A 42 -7.39 6.88 -2.61
CA GLY A 42 -7.66 7.99 -1.70
C GLY A 42 -7.77 9.34 -2.41
N ALA A 43 -6.90 9.60 -3.40
CA ALA A 43 -7.02 10.75 -4.29
C ALA A 43 -8.37 10.74 -5.02
N ILE A 44 -8.71 9.63 -5.68
CA ILE A 44 -9.96 9.50 -6.44
C ILE A 44 -11.17 9.69 -5.53
N ALA A 45 -11.20 9.05 -4.37
CA ALA A 45 -12.27 9.16 -3.39
C ALA A 45 -12.45 10.61 -2.91
N THR A 46 -11.34 11.31 -2.68
CA THR A 46 -11.38 12.71 -2.22
C THR A 46 -11.84 13.65 -3.32
N ILE A 47 -11.38 13.46 -4.55
CA ILE A 47 -11.85 14.22 -5.72
C ILE A 47 -13.36 14.02 -5.87
N LEU A 48 -13.84 12.78 -5.81
CA LEU A 48 -15.25 12.46 -5.94
C LEU A 48 -16.08 13.06 -4.81
N ALA A 49 -15.61 12.95 -3.56
CA ALA A 49 -16.27 13.57 -2.40
C ALA A 49 -16.33 15.09 -2.54
N THR A 50 -15.22 15.71 -2.94
CA THR A 50 -15.12 17.16 -3.15
C THR A 50 -16.12 17.63 -4.19
N TYR A 51 -16.18 17.00 -5.36
CA TYR A 51 -17.15 17.35 -6.40
C TYR A 51 -18.59 17.10 -5.95
N GLY A 52 -18.84 16.02 -5.21
CA GLY A 52 -20.15 15.77 -4.59
C GLY A 52 -20.56 16.88 -3.63
N TYR A 53 -19.63 17.38 -2.81
CA TYR A 53 -19.90 18.49 -1.89
C TYR A 53 -20.06 19.83 -2.59
N ILE A 54 -19.33 20.08 -3.69
CA ILE A 54 -19.50 21.31 -4.48
C ILE A 54 -20.88 21.36 -5.15
N ALA A 55 -21.44 20.21 -5.50
CA ALA A 55 -22.78 20.12 -6.09
C ALA A 55 -23.91 20.44 -5.09
N LEU A 56 -23.64 20.47 -3.77
CA LEU A 56 -24.62 20.85 -2.75
C LEU A 56 -24.80 22.38 -2.73
N PRO A 57 -26.04 22.89 -2.87
CA PRO A 57 -26.32 24.32 -2.78
C PRO A 57 -25.81 24.91 -1.46
N GLY A 58 -25.04 26.00 -1.53
CA GLY A 58 -24.50 26.70 -0.35
C GLY A 58 -23.17 26.16 0.20
N PHE A 59 -22.69 25.00 -0.25
CA PHE A 59 -21.43 24.39 0.25
C PHE A 59 -20.22 24.56 -0.68
N GLY A 60 -20.44 24.81 -1.98
CA GLY A 60 -19.36 24.95 -2.98
C GLY A 60 -18.25 25.93 -2.60
N PRO A 61 -18.54 27.19 -2.22
CA PRO A 61 -17.51 28.17 -1.87
C PRO A 61 -16.65 27.77 -0.66
N ILE A 62 -17.22 27.02 0.30
CA ILE A 62 -16.54 26.58 1.52
C ILE A 62 -15.52 25.48 1.19
N ILE A 63 -15.90 24.53 0.34
CA ILE A 63 -15.07 23.38 -0.04
C ILE A 63 -13.90 23.80 -0.94
N VAL A 64 -14.12 24.76 -1.85
CA VAL A 64 -13.10 25.23 -2.81
C VAL A 64 -11.86 25.79 -2.10
N MET A 65 -12.02 26.46 -0.95
CA MET A 65 -10.88 26.99 -0.18
C MET A 65 -9.93 25.92 0.37
N GLY A 66 -10.41 24.68 0.55
CA GLY A 66 -9.66 23.60 1.20
C GLY A 66 -9.21 22.47 0.27
N ILE A 67 -9.48 22.55 -1.03
CA ILE A 67 -9.33 21.44 -1.98
C ILE A 67 -7.93 20.81 -1.97
N GLY A 68 -6.88 21.62 -1.93
CA GLY A 68 -5.51 21.13 -1.96
C GLY A 68 -5.16 20.34 -0.70
N VAL A 69 -5.60 20.83 0.46
CA VAL A 69 -5.38 20.17 1.77
C VAL A 69 -6.18 18.88 1.84
N ALA A 70 -7.44 18.91 1.39
CA ALA A 70 -8.29 17.72 1.34
C ALA A 70 -7.65 16.64 0.48
N LEU A 71 -7.20 16.97 -0.74
CA LEU A 71 -6.57 16.01 -1.64
C LEU A 71 -5.29 15.42 -1.04
N PHE A 72 -4.44 16.23 -0.43
CA PHE A 72 -3.22 15.76 0.22
C PHE A 72 -3.54 14.78 1.37
N ILE A 73 -4.48 15.14 2.25
CA ILE A 73 -4.90 14.26 3.35
C ILE A 73 -5.56 12.98 2.82
N GLY A 74 -6.34 13.08 1.76
CA GLY A 74 -6.97 11.94 1.08
C GLY A 74 -5.95 10.94 0.55
N VAL A 75 -4.94 11.43 -0.18
CA VAL A 75 -3.82 10.60 -0.66
C VAL A 75 -3.06 9.98 0.50
N LEU A 76 -2.71 10.77 1.53
CA LEU A 76 -1.95 10.29 2.67
C LEU A 76 -2.71 9.20 3.44
N THR A 77 -3.99 9.43 3.73
CA THR A 77 -4.85 8.48 4.44
C THR A 77 -5.02 7.20 3.63
N GLY A 78 -5.31 7.32 2.34
CA GLY A 78 -5.40 6.18 1.44
C GLY A 78 -4.09 5.39 1.37
N ALA A 79 -2.94 6.07 1.30
CA ALA A 79 -1.63 5.45 1.26
C ALA A 79 -1.28 4.70 2.55
N VAL A 80 -1.67 5.22 3.71
CA VAL A 80 -1.47 4.56 5.02
C VAL A 80 -2.35 3.32 5.12
N ILE A 81 -3.64 3.42 4.78
CA ILE A 81 -4.55 2.27 4.79
C ILE A 81 -4.06 1.19 3.82
N GLY A 82 -3.68 1.59 2.61
CA GLY A 82 -3.14 0.70 1.60
C GLY A 82 -1.84 0.02 2.04
N LEU A 83 -0.96 0.73 2.76
CA LEU A 83 0.25 0.16 3.34
C LEU A 83 -0.09 -0.95 4.35
N ILE A 84 -1.02 -0.69 5.26
CA ILE A 84 -1.44 -1.66 6.30
C ILE A 84 -2.01 -2.91 5.64
N ILE A 85 -2.95 -2.75 4.70
CA ILE A 85 -3.55 -3.86 3.96
C ILE A 85 -2.49 -4.64 3.17
N GLY A 86 -1.62 -3.92 2.44
CA GLY A 86 -0.54 -4.52 1.67
C GLY A 86 0.45 -5.30 2.56
N ALA A 87 0.76 -4.80 3.75
CA ALA A 87 1.60 -5.50 4.71
C ALA A 87 0.93 -6.79 5.22
N ILE A 88 -0.36 -6.73 5.57
CA ILE A 88 -1.12 -7.92 6.01
C ILE A 88 -1.14 -8.98 4.91
N ILE A 89 -1.44 -8.60 3.67
CA ILE A 89 -1.43 -9.52 2.51
C ILE A 89 -0.04 -10.11 2.32
N GLY A 90 1.01 -9.29 2.39
CA GLY A 90 2.39 -9.74 2.27
C GLY A 90 2.77 -10.78 3.33
N ILE A 91 2.33 -10.59 4.58
CA ILE A 91 2.54 -11.53 5.68
C ILE A 91 1.80 -12.84 5.40
N VAL A 92 0.51 -12.78 5.06
CA VAL A 92 -0.33 -13.96 4.80
C VAL A 92 0.23 -14.79 3.65
N PHE A 93 0.55 -14.18 2.52
CA PHE A 93 1.13 -14.89 1.38
C PHE A 93 2.50 -15.46 1.69
N SER A 94 3.30 -14.77 2.49
CA SER A 94 4.60 -15.27 2.88
C SER A 94 4.52 -16.52 3.76
N PHE A 95 3.46 -16.67 4.57
CA PHE A 95 3.21 -17.87 5.36
C PHE A 95 2.60 -19.02 4.55
N ILE A 96 1.76 -18.71 3.56
CA ILE A 96 1.16 -19.73 2.68
C ILE A 96 2.20 -20.37 1.75
N ASN A 97 3.21 -19.59 1.35
CA ASN A 97 4.17 -19.99 0.32
C ASN A 97 5.46 -20.62 0.88
N ASN A 98 5.49 -20.95 2.17
CA ASN A 98 6.59 -21.61 2.88
C ASN A 98 6.12 -22.93 3.48
#